data_AF-A0A345Z3Q4-F1
#
_entry.id   AF-A0A345Z3Q4-F1
#
_cell.length_a   1.000
_cell.length_b   1.000
_cell.length_c   1.000
_cell.angle_alpha   90.00
_cell.angle_beta   90.00
_cell.angle_gamma   90.00
#
_symmetry.space_group_name_H-M   'P 1'
#
loop_
_entity.id
_entity.type
_entity.pdbx_description
1 polymer ?
#
loop_
_entity_poly.entity_id
_entity_poly.type
_entity_poly.pdbx_seq_one_letter_code
_entity_poly.pdbx_strand_id
1 'polypeptide(L)'
;MKKLLGLLAAFGLTASAGSAVVACGDKPVDKKTDLASFTEKSDLGSIKDNKALTILMAAKTAFGLSDDEIKEILVTDIEASTATLSVKKNAKLVEGKIEVKFSTCPVDPPVIEE
;
A
#
# COMPACT_ATOMS: atom_id res chain seq x y z
N MET A 1 -11.33 64.50 34.99
CA MET A 1 -10.62 63.25 34.62
C MET A 1 -11.03 62.21 35.66
N LYS A 2 -11.67 61.08 35.38
CA LYS A 2 -11.35 59.99 34.45
C LYS A 2 -12.65 59.29 34.06
N LYS A 3 -12.72 58.83 32.80
CA LYS A 3 -13.92 58.39 32.10
C LYS A 3 -14.43 57.04 32.61
N LEU A 4 -15.75 56.94 32.67
CA LEU A 4 -16.53 55.74 32.91
C LEU A 4 -16.37 54.72 31.77
N LEU A 5 -16.44 53.45 32.18
CA LEU A 5 -17.07 52.31 31.52
C LEU A 5 -17.34 52.43 30.01
N GLY A 6 -16.61 51.64 29.23
CA GLY A 6 -16.95 51.26 27.86
C GLY A 6 -17.09 49.74 27.79
N LEU A 7 -18.30 49.28 28.06
CA LEU A 7 -18.79 47.91 27.88
C LEU A 7 -18.82 47.56 26.37
N LEU A 8 -18.54 46.31 26.06
CA LEU A 8 -19.13 45.55 24.93
C LEU A 8 -18.99 46.15 23.50
N ALA A 9 -17.97 45.69 22.78
CA ALA A 9 -18.07 45.43 21.34
C ALA A 9 -17.72 43.94 21.15
N ALA A 10 -18.69 43.04 21.21
CA ALA A 10 -19.46 42.60 20.04
C ALA A 10 -18.56 42.16 18.88
N PHE A 11 -17.80 41.07 19.09
CA PHE A 11 -17.38 40.22 17.98
C PHE A 11 -18.60 39.45 17.48
N GLY A 12 -19.41 40.14 16.68
CA GLY A 12 -20.29 39.49 15.72
C GLY A 12 -19.54 39.30 14.40
N LEU A 13 -20.03 38.34 13.60
CA LEU A 13 -19.65 38.01 12.21
C LEU A 13 -18.49 37.00 12.12
N THR A 14 -18.63 35.79 11.58
CA THR A 14 -19.67 35.21 10.71
C THR A 14 -19.67 33.68 10.84
N ALA A 15 -20.87 33.10 10.87
CA ALA A 15 -21.05 31.69 10.57
C ALA A 15 -20.77 31.47 9.08
N SER A 16 -19.67 30.78 8.74
CA SER A 16 -19.56 30.15 7.42
C SER A 16 -20.19 28.75 7.50
N ALA A 17 -21.41 28.69 6.99
CA ALA A 17 -21.93 27.64 6.12
C ALA A 17 -21.62 26.18 6.48
N GLY A 18 -22.68 25.48 6.89
CA GLY A 18 -22.77 24.04 6.72
C GLY A 18 -22.78 23.61 5.25
N SER A 19 -22.79 22.29 5.06
CA SER A 19 -22.64 21.51 3.81
C SER A 19 -21.16 21.29 3.49
N ALA A 20 -20.59 20.11 3.67
CA ALA A 20 -21.13 18.87 3.15
C ALA A 20 -21.12 17.74 4.19
N VAL A 21 -22.22 16.99 4.14
CA VAL A 21 -22.32 15.58 4.49
C VAL A 21 -20.95 14.88 4.44
N VAL A 22 -20.42 14.45 5.59
CA VAL A 22 -19.52 13.29 5.56
C VAL A 22 -20.44 12.07 5.49
N ALA A 23 -21.02 11.90 4.31
CA ALA A 23 -21.42 10.60 3.85
C ALA A 23 -20.11 9.81 3.66
N CYS A 24 -19.61 9.20 4.73
CA CYS A 24 -18.98 7.89 4.58
C CYS A 24 -20.09 6.85 4.73
N GLY A 25 -21.10 7.01 3.87
CA GLY A 25 -22.15 6.05 3.61
C GLY A 25 -21.82 5.25 2.36
N ASP A 26 -20.56 4.86 2.16
CA ASP A 26 -20.15 3.93 1.11
C ASP A 26 -19.78 2.61 1.79
N LYS A 27 -20.81 1.87 2.18
CA LYS A 27 -20.68 0.41 2.34
C LYS A 27 -20.66 -0.20 0.93
N PRO A 28 -19.90 -1.29 0.80
CA PRO A 28 -18.68 -1.36 0.04
C PRO A 28 -19.02 -1.49 -1.45
N VAL A 29 -18.38 -0.68 -2.30
CA VAL A 29 -17.97 -1.26 -3.58
C VAL A 29 -16.99 -2.35 -3.17
N ASP A 30 -17.14 -3.58 -3.67
CA ASP A 30 -16.12 -4.62 -3.63
C ASP A 30 -14.80 -4.05 -4.16
N LYS A 31 -14.10 -3.29 -3.31
CA LYS A 31 -12.91 -2.55 -3.67
C LYS A 31 -11.83 -3.60 -3.66
N LYS A 32 -11.50 -4.03 -4.86
CA LYS A 32 -10.31 -4.82 -5.07
C LYS A 32 -9.13 -4.07 -4.49
N THR A 33 -8.26 -4.80 -3.83
CA THR A 33 -6.98 -4.28 -3.38
C THR A 33 -6.13 -3.99 -4.61
N ASP A 34 -5.92 -2.70 -4.90
CA ASP A 34 -5.08 -2.27 -6.01
C ASP A 34 -3.60 -2.41 -5.63
N LEU A 35 -2.87 -3.26 -6.36
CA LEU A 35 -1.45 -3.46 -6.14
C LEU A 35 -0.62 -2.20 -6.36
N ALA A 36 -1.05 -1.30 -7.26
CA ALA A 36 -0.32 -0.06 -7.53
C ALA A 36 -0.31 0.90 -6.33
N SER A 37 -1.27 0.76 -5.42
CA SER A 37 -1.33 1.56 -4.18
C SER A 37 -0.16 1.27 -3.22
N PHE A 38 0.53 0.13 -3.39
CA PHE A 38 1.68 -0.25 -2.58
C PHE A 38 3.02 0.18 -3.17
N THR A 39 3.04 1.07 -4.17
CA THR A 39 4.29 1.52 -4.80
C THR A 39 5.31 2.05 -3.78
N GLU A 40 4.87 2.71 -2.70
CA GLU A 40 5.75 3.19 -1.63
C GLU A 40 6.31 2.07 -0.71
N LYS A 41 5.68 0.89 -0.75
CA LYS A 41 6.07 -0.32 -0.01
C LYS A 41 6.62 -1.41 -0.93
N SER A 42 6.96 -1.07 -2.18
CA SER A 42 7.43 -2.04 -3.18
C SER A 42 8.71 -2.77 -2.77
N ASP A 43 9.42 -2.26 -1.77
CA ASP A 43 10.59 -2.91 -1.18
C ASP A 43 10.17 -4.00 -0.19
N LEU A 44 10.45 -5.25 -0.54
CA LEU A 44 10.17 -6.45 0.27
C LEU A 44 11.31 -6.76 1.25
N GLY A 45 12.40 -6.01 1.22
CA GLY A 45 13.60 -6.22 2.03
C GLY A 45 14.37 -7.49 1.64
N SER A 46 14.98 -8.12 2.64
CA SER A 46 15.79 -9.33 2.45
C SER A 46 14.92 -10.58 2.41
N ILE A 47 14.99 -11.31 1.30
CA ILE A 47 14.31 -12.60 1.12
C ILE A 47 15.34 -13.74 0.99
N LYS A 48 14.87 -14.97 1.22
CA LYS A 48 15.73 -16.16 1.18
C LYS A 48 16.28 -16.45 -0.21
N ASP A 49 15.43 -16.30 -1.23
CA ASP A 49 15.71 -16.63 -2.62
C ASP A 49 14.71 -15.91 -3.54
N ASN A 50 15.06 -15.76 -4.81
CA ASN A 50 14.21 -15.14 -5.82
C ASN A 50 13.18 -16.11 -6.43
N LYS A 51 12.58 -17.00 -5.63
CA LYS A 51 11.50 -17.87 -6.12
C LYS A 51 10.15 -17.19 -5.95
N ALA A 52 9.24 -17.44 -6.90
CA ALA A 52 7.89 -16.87 -6.90
C ALA A 52 7.15 -17.04 -5.56
N LEU A 53 7.25 -18.21 -4.93
CA LEU A 53 6.61 -18.47 -3.63
C LEU A 53 7.19 -17.60 -2.51
N THR A 54 8.51 -17.46 -2.46
CA THR A 54 9.20 -16.62 -1.47
C THR A 54 8.83 -15.15 -1.64
N ILE A 55 8.80 -14.67 -2.89
CA ILE A 55 8.39 -13.31 -3.25
C ILE A 55 6.93 -13.05 -2.87
N LEU A 56 6.00 -13.98 -3.16
CA LEU A 56 4.58 -13.84 -2.76
C LEU A 56 4.41 -13.79 -1.25
N MET A 57 5.14 -14.60 -0.49
CA MET A 57 5.06 -14.60 0.97
C MET A 57 5.60 -13.30 1.56
N ALA A 58 6.70 -12.77 1.02
CA ALA A 58 7.22 -11.48 1.42
C ALA A 58 6.26 -10.34 1.07
N ALA A 59 5.68 -10.35 -0.14
CA ALA A 59 4.65 -9.40 -0.57
C ALA A 59 3.40 -9.47 0.31
N LYS A 60 2.95 -10.68 0.68
CA LYS A 60 1.84 -10.88 1.63
C LYS A 60 2.08 -10.14 2.93
N THR A 61 3.27 -10.32 3.50
CA THR A 61 3.64 -9.67 4.77
C THR A 61 3.82 -8.16 4.62
N ALA A 62 4.50 -7.70 3.56
CA ALA A 62 4.79 -6.29 3.33
C ALA A 62 3.52 -5.46 3.04
N PHE A 63 2.60 -6.02 2.25
CA PHE A 63 1.37 -5.35 1.85
C PHE A 63 0.19 -5.63 2.77
N GLY A 64 0.28 -6.65 3.64
CA GLY A 64 -0.80 -7.05 4.54
C GLY A 64 -1.94 -7.78 3.82
N LEU A 65 -1.63 -8.53 2.77
CA LEU A 65 -2.62 -9.25 1.95
C LEU A 65 -3.08 -10.54 2.63
N SER A 66 -4.32 -10.93 2.35
CA SER A 66 -4.92 -12.18 2.79
C SER A 66 -4.48 -13.36 1.91
N ASP A 67 -4.63 -14.59 2.40
CA ASP A 67 -4.32 -15.79 1.62
C ASP A 67 -5.14 -15.90 0.32
N ASP A 68 -6.37 -15.41 0.31
CA ASP A 68 -7.22 -15.43 -0.89
C ASP A 68 -6.80 -14.37 -1.92
N GLU A 69 -6.33 -13.21 -1.48
CA GLU A 69 -5.76 -12.17 -2.35
C GLU A 69 -4.47 -12.68 -3.02
N ILE A 70 -3.58 -13.31 -2.25
CA ILE A 70 -2.32 -13.85 -2.77
C ILE A 70 -2.53 -14.93 -3.83
N LYS A 71 -3.57 -15.77 -3.69
CA LYS A 71 -3.91 -16.78 -4.71
C LYS A 71 -4.30 -16.17 -6.05
N GLU A 72 -4.72 -14.91 -6.08
CA GLU A 72 -5.11 -14.20 -7.30
C GLU A 72 -3.93 -13.44 -7.95
N ILE A 73 -2.76 -13.44 -7.32
CA ILE A 73 -1.55 -12.77 -7.82
C ILE A 73 -0.63 -13.79 -8.51
N LEU A 74 0.08 -13.32 -9.54
CA LEU A 74 1.12 -14.01 -10.28
C LEU A 74 2.42 -13.22 -10.13
N VAL A 75 3.52 -13.93 -9.97
CA VAL A 75 4.87 -13.34 -10.06
C VAL A 75 5.41 -13.62 -11.45
N THR A 76 5.78 -12.57 -12.16
CA THR A 76 6.42 -12.60 -13.48
C THR A 76 7.71 -11.79 -13.45
N ASP A 77 8.51 -11.89 -14.51
CA ASP A 77 9.69 -11.04 -14.71
C ASP A 77 10.65 -11.05 -13.50
N ILE A 78 10.92 -12.25 -12.97
CA ILE A 78 11.78 -12.40 -11.79
C ILE A 78 13.24 -12.26 -12.21
N GLU A 79 13.91 -11.26 -11.66
CA GLU A 79 15.34 -11.03 -11.84
C GLU A 79 16.11 -11.31 -10.52
N ALA A 80 17.33 -10.80 -10.41
CA ALA A 80 18.17 -11.00 -9.22
C ALA A 80 17.65 -10.23 -7.99
N SER A 81 17.06 -9.05 -8.19
CA SER A 81 16.65 -8.12 -7.12
C SER A 81 15.27 -7.48 -7.34
N THR A 82 14.54 -7.92 -8.36
CA THR A 82 13.25 -7.36 -8.76
C THR A 82 12.32 -8.47 -9.24
N ALA A 83 11.02 -8.23 -9.13
CA ALA A 83 10.00 -9.05 -9.76
C ALA A 83 8.74 -8.23 -10.03
N THR A 84 7.93 -8.65 -10.98
CA THR A 84 6.61 -8.05 -11.22
C THR A 84 5.52 -8.89 -10.57
N LEU A 85 4.68 -8.26 -9.76
CA LEU A 85 3.43 -8.83 -9.27
C LEU A 85 2.30 -8.34 -10.18
N SER A 86 1.63 -9.29 -10.82
CA SER A 86 0.48 -9.03 -11.69
C SER A 86 -0.71 -9.84 -11.24
N VAL A 87 -1.90 -9.31 -11.47
CA VAL A 87 -3.14 -9.97 -11.07
C VAL A 87 -3.62 -10.95 -12.15
N LYS A 88 -4.18 -12.11 -11.74
CA LYS A 88 -4.81 -13.09 -12.64
C LYS A 88 -6.01 -12.48 -13.36
N LYS A 89 -6.22 -12.88 -14.61
CA LYS A 89 -7.30 -12.37 -15.49
C LYS A 89 -8.72 -12.38 -14.87
N ASN A 90 -9.01 -13.28 -13.91
CA ASN A 90 -10.32 -13.42 -13.28
C ASN A 90 -10.32 -13.11 -11.78
N ALA A 91 -9.34 -12.34 -11.31
CA ALA A 91 -9.24 -11.95 -9.91
C ALA A 91 -10.43 -11.11 -9.46
N LYS A 92 -10.93 -11.40 -8.27
CA LYS A 92 -12.09 -10.76 -7.65
C LYS A 92 -11.72 -9.86 -6.49
N LEU A 93 -10.58 -10.10 -5.85
CA LEU A 93 -10.15 -9.44 -4.61
C LEU A 93 -9.02 -8.45 -4.83
N VAL A 94 -8.21 -8.61 -5.88
CA VAL A 94 -7.07 -7.74 -6.19
C VAL A 94 -7.15 -7.23 -7.63
N GLU A 95 -6.50 -6.11 -7.91
CA GLU A 95 -6.31 -5.57 -9.25
C GLU A 95 -4.96 -4.88 -9.43
N GLY A 96 -4.62 -4.56 -10.67
CA GLY A 96 -3.39 -3.82 -10.99
C GLY A 96 -2.13 -4.69 -11.15
N LYS A 97 -1.00 -3.98 -11.14
CA LYS A 97 0.36 -4.51 -11.29
C LYS A 97 1.30 -3.64 -10.47
N ILE A 98 2.32 -4.25 -9.88
CA ILE A 98 3.41 -3.54 -9.19
C ILE A 98 4.73 -4.26 -9.44
N GLU A 99 5.80 -3.49 -9.63
CA GLU A 99 7.17 -4.02 -9.57
C GLU A 99 7.64 -3.95 -8.12
N VAL A 100 8.18 -5.05 -7.62
CA VAL A 100 8.74 -5.15 -6.27
C VAL A 100 10.24 -5.32 -6.32
N LYS A 101 10.91 -4.81 -5.29
CA LYS A 101 12.35 -4.88 -5.11
C LYS A 101 12.66 -5.72 -3.89
N PHE A 102 13.74 -6.50 -3.96
CA PHE A 102 14.20 -7.33 -2.86
C PHE A 102 15.70 -7.55 -2.95
N SER A 103 16.30 -7.93 -1.84
CA SER A 103 17.67 -8.44 -1.80
C SER A 103 17.64 -9.91 -1.41
N THR A 104 18.32 -10.77 -2.16
CA THR A 104 18.60 -12.12 -1.69
C THR A 104 19.81 -12.07 -0.77
N CYS A 105 19.77 -12.74 0.38
CA CYS A 105 21.02 -12.99 1.09
C CYS A 105 21.97 -13.73 0.13
N PRO A 106 23.25 -13.32 0.02
CA PRO A 106 24.20 -14.04 -0.82
C PRO A 106 24.26 -15.47 -0.30
N VAL A 107 23.78 -16.41 -1.12
CA VAL A 107 24.27 -17.78 -1.01
C VAL A 107 25.74 -17.67 -1.39
N ASP A 108 26.64 -17.95 -0.44
CA ASP A 108 28.07 -18.02 -0.73
C ASP A 108 28.26 -18.76 -2.06
N PRO A 109 28.95 -18.16 -3.05
CA PRO A 109 29.16 -18.83 -4.31
C PRO A 109 29.81 -20.19 -4.02
N PRO A 110 29.43 -21.26 -4.75
CA PRO A 110 30.11 -22.53 -4.59
C PRO A 110 31.60 -22.30 -4.76
N VAL A 111 32.39 -22.62 -3.74
CA VAL A 111 33.85 -22.62 -3.84
C VAL A 111 34.17 -23.66 -4.90
N ILE A 112 34.49 -23.20 -6.11
CA ILE A 112 35.06 -24.06 -7.13
C ILE A 112 36.52 -24.20 -6.71
N GLU A 113 36.82 -25.26 -5.93
CA GLU A 113 38.20 -25.68 -5.72
C GLU A 113 38.70 -26.22 -7.07
N GLU A 114 39.57 -25.46 -7.73
CA GLU A 114 40.38 -25.91 -8.89
C GLU A 114 41.45 -26.91 -8.48
#